data_AF-A0A1Q9NZ18-F1
#
_entry.id   AF-A0A1Q9NZ18-F1
#
_cell.length_a   1.000
_cell.length_b   1.000
_cell.length_c   1.000
_cell.angle_alpha   90.00
_cell.angle_beta   90.00
_cell.angle_gamma   90.00
#
_symmetry.space_group_name_H-M   'P 1'
#
loop_
_entity.id
_entity.type
_entity.pdbx_description
1 polymer ?
#
loop_
_entity_poly.entity_id
_entity_poly.type
_entity_poly.pdbx_seq_one_letter_code
_entity_poly.pdbx_strand_id
1 'polypeptide(L)'
;MQEVTTSINKLWPFDLPKIGTWFYFLIIGFPISSILLLVDSLYIPFTDKPIFIDKLSKYSMLYNNHPQQIEYYTRTPSQKVILGFVGYIVGIIILTFSLILSIFGAFKQAAELQESIILLLFPAARKSEHIKETLEMEPKITPDIIEPSKVCPACGENNQKNSEFCINCGSNLPAKNI
;
A
#
# COMPACT_ATOMS: atom_id res chain seq x y z
N MET A 1 -12.49 8.62 -24.08
CA MET A 1 -12.33 7.99 -22.74
C MET A 1 -13.04 8.75 -21.61
N GLN A 2 -13.25 10.08 -21.71
CA GLN A 2 -13.91 10.87 -20.65
C GLN A 2 -15.43 10.64 -20.47
N GLU A 3 -16.17 10.21 -21.50
CA GLU A 3 -17.63 10.00 -21.37
C GLU A 3 -18.02 8.69 -20.65
N VAL A 4 -17.16 7.66 -20.70
CA VAL A 4 -17.44 6.37 -20.05
C VAL A 4 -17.27 6.46 -18.54
N THR A 5 -16.29 7.25 -18.07
CA THR A 5 -16.04 7.49 -16.64
C THR A 5 -17.20 8.19 -15.93
N THR A 6 -17.96 9.03 -16.63
CA THR A 6 -19.12 9.74 -16.05
C THR A 6 -20.32 8.84 -15.77
N SER A 7 -20.51 7.76 -16.53
CA SER A 7 -21.64 6.84 -16.32
C SER A 7 -21.37 5.82 -15.22
N ILE A 8 -20.11 5.37 -15.06
CA ILE A 8 -19.73 4.42 -14.02
C ILE A 8 -19.85 5.05 -12.62
N ASN A 9 -19.45 6.31 -12.46
CA ASN A 9 -19.60 7.05 -11.19
C ASN A 9 -21.06 7.30 -10.77
N LYS A 10 -22.03 7.13 -11.69
CA LYS A 10 -23.45 7.31 -11.40
C LYS A 10 -24.12 6.05 -10.85
N LEU A 11 -23.54 4.87 -11.09
CA LEU A 11 -24.10 3.58 -10.66
C LEU A 11 -23.62 3.15 -9.25
N TRP A 12 -22.51 3.71 -8.77
CA TRP A 12 -21.95 3.41 -7.45
C TRP A 12 -21.68 4.71 -6.65
N PRO A 13 -22.70 5.27 -5.94
CA PRO A 13 -22.55 6.52 -5.21
C PRO A 13 -21.85 6.35 -3.85
N PHE A 14 -21.13 5.25 -3.63
CA PHE A 14 -20.41 5.02 -2.39
C PHE A 14 -18.99 5.58 -2.51
N ASP A 15 -18.77 6.73 -1.89
CA ASP A 15 -17.43 7.25 -1.57
C ASP A 15 -16.71 6.23 -0.65
N LEU A 16 -16.10 5.21 -1.26
CA LEU A 16 -15.24 4.21 -0.59
C LEU A 16 -14.17 4.80 0.36
N PRO A 17 -13.57 6.01 0.14
CA PRO A 17 -12.58 6.51 1.09
C PRO A 17 -13.12 6.74 2.50
N LYS A 18 -14.43 7.00 2.68
CA LYS A 18 -14.99 7.28 4.01
C LYS A 18 -15.29 6.01 4.81
N ILE A 19 -15.76 4.95 4.16
CA ILE A 19 -16.06 3.67 4.84
C ILE A 19 -14.77 3.03 5.37
N GLY A 20 -13.67 3.12 4.62
CA GLY A 20 -12.37 2.62 5.07
C GLY A 20 -11.87 3.31 6.35
N THR A 21 -12.11 4.62 6.50
CA THR A 21 -11.68 5.36 7.70
C THR A 21 -12.48 4.95 8.94
N TRP A 22 -13.80 4.80 8.82
CA TRP A 22 -14.65 4.33 9.94
C TRP A 22 -14.31 2.90 10.35
N PHE A 23 -14.03 2.02 9.38
CA PHE A 23 -13.56 0.66 9.66
C PHE A 23 -12.20 0.65 10.36
N TYR A 24 -11.28 1.55 9.98
CA TYR A 24 -9.98 1.70 10.65
C TYR A 24 -10.17 2.13 12.13
N PHE A 25 -11.03 3.12 12.40
CA PHE A 25 -11.30 3.55 13.78
C PHE A 25 -12.00 2.47 14.61
N LEU A 26 -12.92 1.69 14.04
CA LEU A 26 -13.62 0.61 14.75
C LEU A 26 -12.75 -0.62 14.98
N ILE A 27 -11.95 -1.03 14.00
CA ILE A 27 -11.15 -2.26 14.08
C ILE A 27 -9.80 -2.03 14.75
N ILE A 28 -9.17 -0.87 14.53
CA ILE A 28 -7.83 -0.58 15.05
C ILE A 28 -7.90 0.42 16.20
N GLY A 29 -8.71 1.46 16.10
CA GLY A 29 -8.81 2.50 17.15
C GLY A 29 -9.42 2.02 18.47
N PHE A 30 -10.54 1.28 18.40
CA PHE A 30 -11.27 0.80 19.58
C PHE A 30 -10.49 -0.19 20.46
N PRO A 31 -9.77 -1.21 19.92
CA PRO A 31 -8.96 -2.09 20.76
C PRO A 31 -7.76 -1.36 21.35
N ILE A 32 -7.14 -0.41 20.65
CA ILE A 32 -6.00 0.34 21.18
C ILE A 32 -6.41 1.21 22.36
N SER A 33 -7.53 1.95 22.27
CA SER A 33 -7.99 2.77 23.40
C SER A 33 -8.40 1.92 24.61
N SER A 34 -9.05 0.78 24.38
CA SER A 34 -9.43 -0.16 25.44
C SER A 34 -8.21 -0.78 26.13
N ILE A 35 -7.16 -1.11 25.35
CA ILE A 35 -5.89 -1.60 25.87
C ILE A 35 -5.18 -0.51 26.68
N LEU A 36 -5.16 0.74 26.23
CA LEU A 36 -4.54 1.85 26.96
C LEU A 36 -5.25 2.11 28.31
N LEU A 37 -6.58 2.07 28.34
CA LEU A 37 -7.35 2.19 29.58
C LEU A 37 -7.10 1.01 30.55
N LEU A 38 -6.92 -0.19 30.01
CA LEU A 38 -6.53 -1.36 30.80
C LEU A 38 -5.09 -1.21 31.33
N VAL A 39 -4.16 -0.72 30.52
CA VAL A 39 -2.78 -0.44 30.94
C VAL A 39 -2.77 0.62 32.04
N ASP A 40 -3.54 1.71 31.92
CA ASP A 40 -3.63 2.75 32.96
C ASP A 40 -4.27 2.23 34.25
N SER A 41 -5.28 1.35 34.17
CA SER A 41 -5.87 0.70 35.34
C SER A 41 -4.95 -0.35 35.99
N LEU A 42 -4.07 -0.98 35.20
CA LEU A 42 -3.08 -1.95 35.67
C LEU A 42 -1.75 -1.32 36.07
N TYR A 43 -1.52 -0.07 35.69
CA TYR A 43 -0.44 0.76 36.19
C TYR A 43 -0.75 1.22 37.62
N ILE A 44 -1.00 0.24 38.49
CA ILE A 44 -0.92 0.44 39.93
C ILE A 44 0.53 0.89 40.18
N PRO A 45 0.74 2.09 40.76
CA PRO A 45 2.07 2.63 40.91
C PRO A 45 2.91 1.69 41.78
N PHE A 46 3.91 1.04 41.17
CA PHE A 46 4.96 0.28 41.85
C PHE A 46 5.91 1.19 42.68
N THR A 47 5.42 2.35 43.13
CA THR A 47 6.23 3.37 43.82
C THR A 47 6.04 3.39 45.34
N ASP A 48 5.36 2.42 45.93
CA ASP A 48 5.34 2.30 47.38
C ASP A 48 6.38 1.30 47.85
N LYS A 49 7.57 1.88 48.08
CA LYS A 49 8.65 1.50 49.01
C LYS A 49 8.60 0.06 49.53
N PRO A 50 9.69 -0.73 49.41
CA PRO A 50 9.79 -2.02 50.09
C PRO A 50 9.92 -1.80 51.61
N ILE A 51 8.78 -1.66 52.30
CA ILE A 51 8.67 -1.70 53.77
C ILE A 51 9.18 -3.05 54.33
N PHE A 52 9.40 -4.05 53.46
CA PHE A 52 9.86 -5.37 53.85
C PHE A 52 11.38 -5.52 54.04
N ILE A 53 12.21 -4.57 53.58
CA ILE A 53 13.67 -4.69 53.73
C ILE A 53 14.10 -4.37 55.17
N ASP A 54 13.37 -3.52 55.89
CA ASP A 54 13.77 -3.09 57.24
C ASP A 54 13.60 -4.21 58.30
N LYS A 55 12.61 -5.10 58.13
CA LYS A 55 12.40 -6.22 59.06
C LYS A 55 13.37 -7.38 58.86
N LEU A 56 13.98 -7.54 57.68
CA LEU A 56 14.94 -8.63 57.43
C LEU A 56 16.34 -8.32 57.95
N SER A 57 16.73 -7.04 58.06
CA SER A 57 18.00 -6.64 58.69
C SER A 57 18.08 -7.06 60.16
N LYS A 58 16.94 -7.19 60.84
CA LYS A 58 16.87 -7.57 62.26
C LYS A 58 17.00 -9.07 62.51
N TYR A 59 16.73 -9.91 61.50
CA TYR A 59 16.85 -11.38 61.61
C TYR A 59 18.20 -11.91 61.12
N SER A 60 18.96 -11.16 60.31
CA SER A 60 20.28 -11.59 59.81
C SER A 60 21.37 -11.64 60.89
N MET A 61 21.18 -10.98 62.03
CA MET A 61 22.15 -11.02 63.13
C MET A 61 22.03 -12.25 64.06
N LEU A 62 20.94 -13.04 63.96
CA LEU A 62 20.74 -14.21 64.83
C LEU A 62 21.16 -15.55 64.19
N TYR A 63 21.53 -15.56 62.91
CA TYR A 63 21.76 -16.81 62.15
C TYR A 63 23.13 -16.85 61.45
N ASN A 64 24.15 -16.33 62.11
CA ASN A 64 25.47 -16.13 61.54
C ASN A 64 26.41 -17.32 61.78
N ASN A 65 26.02 -18.55 61.39
CA ASN A 65 26.92 -19.72 61.49
C ASN A 65 26.85 -20.77 60.35
N HIS A 66 26.01 -20.63 59.31
CA HIS A 66 26.08 -21.54 58.15
C HIS A 66 25.77 -20.84 56.82
N PRO A 67 26.79 -20.47 56.00
CA PRO A 67 26.61 -19.63 54.81
C PRO A 67 26.26 -20.38 53.50
N GLN A 68 25.79 -21.63 53.52
CA GLN A 68 25.75 -22.45 52.28
C GLN A 68 24.38 -22.82 51.69
N GLN A 69 23.24 -22.29 52.17
CA GLN A 69 21.94 -22.72 51.60
C GLN A 69 20.86 -21.64 51.41
N ILE A 70 21.21 -20.47 50.86
CA ILE A 70 20.20 -19.49 50.46
C ILE A 70 20.45 -19.03 49.02
N GLU A 71 20.25 -19.92 48.07
CA GLU A 71 20.20 -19.53 46.66
C GLU A 71 19.10 -20.26 45.87
N TYR A 72 18.06 -20.72 46.56
CA TYR A 72 16.80 -21.03 45.88
C TYR A 72 16.02 -19.74 45.71
N TYR A 73 16.34 -19.09 44.59
CA TYR A 73 15.66 -17.96 43.97
C TYR A 73 14.13 -18.06 44.13
N THR A 74 13.61 -17.47 45.21
CA THR A 74 12.17 -17.38 45.43
C THR A 74 11.63 -16.36 44.45
N ARG A 75 11.22 -16.84 43.29
CA ARG A 75 10.46 -16.08 42.29
C ARG A 75 9.28 -15.45 43.01
N THR A 76 9.35 -14.14 43.24
CA THR A 76 8.36 -13.41 44.02
C THR A 76 6.98 -13.59 43.38
N PRO A 77 5.89 -13.67 44.18
CA PRO A 77 4.54 -13.92 43.65
C PRO A 77 4.12 -12.93 42.56
N SER A 78 4.70 -11.72 42.54
CA SER A 78 4.51 -10.72 41.49
C SER A 78 4.98 -11.16 40.10
N GLN A 79 6.06 -11.93 39.98
CA GLN A 79 6.58 -12.37 38.68
C GLN A 79 5.68 -13.40 37.99
N LYS A 80 4.95 -14.23 38.75
CA LYS A 80 3.98 -15.18 38.18
C LYS A 80 2.76 -14.47 37.61
N VAL A 81 2.28 -13.41 38.27
CA VAL A 81 1.16 -12.59 37.80
C VAL A 81 1.52 -11.86 36.50
N ILE A 82 2.71 -11.26 36.44
CA ILE A 82 3.20 -10.57 35.24
C ILE A 82 3.31 -11.54 34.05
N LEU A 83 3.89 -12.74 34.26
CA LEU A 83 4.03 -13.72 33.19
C LEU A 83 2.68 -14.22 32.66
N GLY A 84 1.69 -14.40 33.55
CA GLY A 84 0.31 -14.73 33.15
C GLY A 84 -0.35 -13.61 32.33
N PHE A 85 -0.15 -12.36 32.73
CA PHE A 85 -0.71 -11.21 32.01
C PHE A 85 -0.09 -11.03 30.62
N VAL A 86 1.24 -11.18 30.50
CA VAL A 86 1.93 -11.15 29.20
C VAL A 86 1.41 -12.26 28.29
N GLY A 87 1.26 -13.48 28.81
CA GLY A 87 0.69 -14.60 28.05
C GLY A 87 -0.73 -14.33 27.57
N TYR A 88 -1.56 -13.71 28.40
CA TYR A 88 -2.93 -13.32 28.05
C TYR A 88 -2.98 -12.28 26.92
N ILE A 89 -2.19 -11.21 27.02
CA ILE A 89 -2.12 -10.17 25.98
C ILE A 89 -1.63 -10.74 24.65
N VAL A 90 -0.58 -11.56 24.67
CA VAL A 90 -0.07 -12.24 23.47
C VAL A 90 -1.14 -13.15 22.85
N GLY A 91 -1.88 -13.89 23.69
CA GLY A 91 -3.00 -14.72 23.25
C GLY A 91 -4.10 -13.93 22.54
N ILE A 92 -4.50 -12.77 23.08
CA ILE A 92 -5.48 -11.89 22.44
C ILE A 92 -4.98 -11.43 21.07
N ILE A 93 -3.73 -10.95 20.98
CA ILE A 93 -3.15 -10.44 19.72
C ILE A 93 -3.18 -11.52 18.63
N ILE A 94 -2.79 -12.76 18.98
CA ILE A 94 -2.80 -13.89 18.04
C ILE A 94 -4.22 -14.22 17.58
N LEU A 95 -5.20 -14.24 18.49
CA LEU A 95 -6.59 -14.51 18.16
C LEU A 95 -7.18 -13.41 17.27
N THR A 96 -6.91 -12.14 17.57
CA THR A 96 -7.39 -11.03 16.75
C THR A 96 -6.76 -11.03 15.35
N PHE A 97 -5.46 -11.31 15.26
CA PHE A 97 -4.77 -11.42 13.98
C PHE A 97 -5.31 -12.56 13.13
N SER A 98 -5.57 -13.72 13.74
CA SER A 98 -6.17 -14.88 13.06
C SER A 98 -7.58 -14.59 12.53
N LEU A 99 -8.40 -13.86 13.31
CA LEU A 99 -9.72 -13.44 12.89
C LEU A 99 -9.66 -12.48 11.70
N ILE A 100 -8.74 -11.51 11.74
CA ILE A 100 -8.51 -10.56 10.65
C ILE A 100 -8.14 -11.30 9.36
N LEU A 101 -7.18 -12.23 9.41
CA LEU A 101 -6.78 -13.00 8.24
C LEU A 101 -7.93 -13.84 7.65
N SER A 102 -8.78 -14.42 8.50
CA SER A 102 -9.97 -15.16 8.06
C SER A 102 -10.94 -14.27 7.29
N ILE A 103 -11.17 -13.05 7.80
CA ILE A 103 -12.01 -12.05 7.14
C ILE A 103 -11.42 -11.63 5.78
N PHE A 104 -10.12 -11.34 5.71
CA PHE A 104 -9.44 -11.02 4.44
C PHE A 104 -9.50 -12.18 3.43
N GLY A 105 -9.40 -13.43 3.88
CA GLY A 105 -9.57 -14.61 3.03
C GLY A 105 -10.97 -14.69 2.40
N ALA A 106 -12.02 -14.39 3.18
CA ALA A 106 -13.38 -14.35 2.67
C ALA A 106 -13.59 -13.20 1.66
N PHE A 107 -12.97 -12.04 1.89
CA PHE A 107 -13.02 -10.92 0.94
C PHE A 107 -12.36 -11.25 -0.40
N LYS A 108 -11.26 -12.01 -0.39
CA LYS A 108 -10.59 -12.44 -1.62
C LYS A 108 -11.51 -13.31 -2.49
N GLN A 109 -12.19 -14.28 -1.87
CA GLN A 109 -13.14 -15.14 -2.59
C GLN A 109 -14.34 -14.36 -3.14
N ALA A 110 -14.83 -13.36 -2.41
CA ALA A 110 -15.91 -12.50 -2.87
C ALA A 110 -15.50 -11.63 -4.08
N ALA A 111 -14.26 -11.13 -4.11
CA ALA A 111 -13.75 -10.33 -5.22
C ALA A 111 -13.62 -11.13 -6.52
N GLU A 112 -13.09 -12.36 -6.44
CA GLU A 112 -12.99 -13.26 -7.62
C GLU A 112 -14.36 -13.64 -8.18
N LEU A 113 -15.37 -13.79 -7.30
CA LEU A 113 -16.75 -14.07 -7.73
C LEU A 113 -17.41 -12.85 -8.41
N GLN A 114 -17.14 -11.63 -7.95
CA GLN A 114 -17.68 -10.39 -8.52
C GLN A 114 -17.23 -10.18 -9.97
N GLU A 115 -15.95 -10.44 -10.29
CA GLU A 115 -15.42 -10.34 -11.66
C GLU A 115 -16.17 -11.26 -12.64
N SER A 116 -16.45 -12.50 -12.20
CA SER A 116 -17.18 -13.46 -13.03
C SER A 116 -18.64 -13.05 -13.28
N ILE A 117 -19.31 -12.44 -12.28
CA ILE A 117 -20.69 -11.98 -12.37
C ILE A 117 -20.80 -10.73 -13.26
N ILE A 118 -19.87 -9.78 -13.13
CA ILE A 118 -19.85 -8.56 -13.95
C ILE A 118 -19.70 -8.91 -15.44
N LEU A 119 -18.84 -9.89 -15.78
CA LEU A 119 -18.68 -10.36 -17.15
C LEU A 119 -19.93 -11.05 -17.73
N LEU A 120 -20.73 -11.69 -16.88
CA LEU A 120 -22.00 -12.31 -17.29
C LEU A 120 -23.12 -11.29 -17.47
N LEU A 121 -23.17 -10.25 -16.62
CA LEU A 121 -24.23 -9.23 -16.67
C LEU A 121 -23.98 -8.16 -17.74
N PHE A 122 -22.72 -7.88 -18.09
CA PHE A 122 -22.35 -6.82 -19.04
C PHE A 122 -21.46 -7.33 -20.18
N PRO A 123 -21.98 -8.17 -21.09
CA PRO A 123 -21.21 -8.73 -22.21
C PRO A 123 -20.68 -7.66 -23.18
N ALA A 124 -21.28 -6.46 -23.18
CA ALA A 124 -20.88 -5.34 -24.03
C ALA A 124 -19.53 -4.71 -23.67
N ALA A 125 -19.02 -4.89 -22.45
CA ALA A 125 -17.72 -4.36 -22.02
C ALA A 125 -16.53 -5.07 -22.71
N ARG A 126 -16.72 -6.33 -23.13
CA ARG A 126 -15.68 -7.17 -23.75
C ARG A 126 -15.22 -6.66 -25.14
N LYS A 127 -16.04 -5.85 -25.82
CA LYS A 127 -15.76 -5.43 -27.21
C LYS A 127 -14.78 -4.26 -27.32
N SER A 128 -14.45 -3.58 -26.23
CA SER A 128 -13.62 -2.37 -26.25
C SER A 128 -12.11 -2.60 -26.12
N GLU A 129 -11.68 -3.78 -25.66
CA GLU A 129 -10.25 -4.07 -25.45
C GLU A 129 -9.55 -4.47 -26.75
N HIS A 130 -10.20 -5.27 -27.60
CA HIS A 130 -9.65 -5.61 -28.93
C HIS A 130 -9.61 -4.45 -29.94
N ILE A 131 -10.24 -3.30 -29.65
CA ILE A 131 -10.22 -2.13 -30.53
C ILE A 131 -9.06 -1.18 -30.18
N LYS A 132 -8.46 -1.29 -28.98
CA LYS A 132 -7.31 -0.46 -28.60
C LYS A 132 -6.05 -0.76 -29.42
N GLU A 133 -5.86 -2.02 -29.83
CA GLU A 133 -4.67 -2.41 -30.58
C GLU A 133 -4.67 -1.88 -32.03
N THR A 134 -5.82 -1.47 -32.58
CA THR A 134 -5.92 -0.93 -33.93
C THR A 134 -5.82 0.61 -34.01
N LEU A 135 -5.79 1.31 -32.88
CA LEU A 135 -5.77 2.78 -32.83
C LEU A 135 -4.44 3.39 -32.36
N GLU A 136 -3.44 2.57 -32.00
CA GLU A 136 -2.10 3.04 -31.61
C GLU A 136 -1.06 2.97 -32.73
N MET A 137 -1.48 2.84 -34.00
CA MET A 137 -0.64 3.23 -35.13
C MET A 137 -0.77 4.73 -35.41
N GLU A 138 -0.54 5.56 -34.39
CA GLU A 138 -0.15 6.95 -34.66
C GLU A 138 1.29 6.92 -35.18
N PRO A 139 1.57 7.42 -36.40
CA PRO A 139 2.94 7.50 -36.88
C PRO A 139 3.72 8.39 -35.92
N LYS A 140 4.72 7.81 -35.26
CA LYS A 140 5.67 8.53 -34.42
C LYS A 140 6.47 9.46 -35.33
N ILE A 141 5.98 10.69 -35.51
CA ILE A 141 6.69 11.76 -36.22
C ILE A 141 7.89 12.11 -35.35
N THR A 142 9.04 11.52 -35.65
CA THR A 142 10.32 11.94 -35.09
C THR A 142 10.65 13.35 -35.60
N PRO A 143 10.83 14.34 -34.72
CA PRO A 143 11.02 15.72 -35.11
C PRO A 143 12.50 16.01 -35.32
N ASP A 144 13.16 15.40 -36.32
CA ASP A 144 14.51 15.83 -36.69
C ASP A 144 15.00 15.28 -38.03
N ILE A 145 14.50 15.80 -39.16
CA ILE A 145 15.36 15.99 -40.35
C ILE A 145 14.82 17.20 -41.13
N ILE A 146 15.26 18.40 -40.77
CA ILE A 146 15.15 19.55 -41.68
C ILE A 146 16.21 19.33 -42.75
N GLU A 147 15.91 18.50 -43.75
CA GLU A 147 16.81 18.36 -44.90
C GLU A 147 16.90 19.69 -45.64
N PRO A 148 18.11 20.14 -46.04
CA PRO A 148 18.27 21.40 -46.75
C PRO A 148 17.54 21.33 -48.10
N SER A 149 16.61 22.25 -48.31
CA SER A 149 15.80 22.33 -49.53
C SER A 149 16.59 22.93 -50.69
N LYS A 150 16.28 22.53 -51.93
CA LYS A 150 16.86 23.07 -53.17
C LYS A 150 15.87 24.05 -53.81
N VAL A 151 16.32 25.27 -54.10
CA VAL A 151 15.51 26.25 -54.83
C VAL A 151 15.66 26.01 -56.33
N CYS A 152 14.54 25.93 -57.04
CA CYS A 152 14.52 25.76 -58.48
C CYS A 152 15.04 27.03 -59.18
N PRO A 153 16.07 26.94 -60.04
CA PRO A 153 16.58 28.11 -60.75
C PRO A 153 15.64 28.60 -61.87
N ALA A 154 14.69 27.79 -62.33
CA ALA A 154 13.76 28.15 -63.40
C ALA A 154 12.52 28.89 -62.90
N CYS A 155 11.96 28.50 -61.73
CA CYS A 155 10.70 29.07 -61.23
C CYS A 155 10.74 29.55 -59.76
N GLY A 156 11.82 29.29 -59.02
CA GLY A 156 11.95 29.69 -57.62
C GLY A 156 11.31 28.74 -56.58
N GLU A 157 10.71 27.62 -57.01
CA GLU A 157 10.06 26.67 -56.09
C GLU A 157 11.06 25.99 -55.13
N ASN A 158 10.64 25.77 -53.89
CA ASN A 158 11.47 25.10 -52.89
C ASN A 158 11.21 23.58 -52.90
N ASN A 159 12.20 22.81 -53.34
CA ASN A 159 12.10 21.37 -53.54
C ASN A 159 12.91 20.60 -52.50
N GLN A 160 12.59 19.32 -52.29
CA GLN A 160 13.39 18.45 -51.41
C GLN A 160 14.80 18.27 -51.98
N LYS A 161 15.78 18.02 -51.10
CA LYS A 161 17.19 17.84 -51.50
C LYS A 161 17.40 16.73 -52.53
N ASN A 162 16.61 15.68 -52.41
CA ASN A 162 16.69 14.47 -53.24
C ASN A 162 15.82 14.55 -54.50
N SER A 163 15.11 15.67 -54.71
CA SER A 163 14.36 15.89 -55.95
C SER A 163 15.33 16.13 -57.11
N GLU A 164 15.19 15.31 -58.15
CA GLU A 164 15.91 15.48 -59.43
C GLU A 164 15.21 16.50 -60.34
N PHE A 165 13.90 16.68 -60.16
CA PHE A 165 13.06 17.59 -60.94
C PHE A 165 12.24 18.50 -60.03
N CYS A 166 11.94 19.71 -60.51
CA CYS A 166 11.08 20.65 -59.81
C CYS A 166 9.62 20.17 -59.81
N ILE A 167 8.99 20.10 -58.62
CA ILE A 167 7.59 19.68 -58.47
C ILE A 167 6.59 20.62 -59.14
N ASN A 168 6.96 21.90 -59.31
CA ASN A 168 6.08 22.92 -59.87
C ASN A 168 6.24 23.05 -61.40
N CYS A 169 7.47 23.05 -61.93
CA CYS A 169 7.71 23.32 -63.36
C CYS A 169 8.40 22.19 -64.14
N GLY A 170 8.79 21.08 -63.50
CA GLY A 170 9.41 19.92 -64.16
C GLY A 170 10.85 20.13 -64.65
N SER A 171 11.47 21.29 -64.41
CA SER A 171 12.86 21.53 -64.80
C SER A 171 13.83 20.70 -63.96
N ASN A 172 14.95 20.29 -64.56
CA ASN A 172 16.00 19.55 -63.89
C ASN A 172 16.67 20.41 -62.80
N LEU A 173 16.83 19.87 -61.59
CA LEU A 173 17.46 20.56 -60.47
C LEU A 173 18.97 20.26 -60.45
N PRO A 174 19.83 21.25 -60.19
CA PRO A 174 21.27 21.03 -60.20
C PRO A 174 21.66 19.93 -59.19
N ALA A 175 22.55 19.05 -59.64
CA ALA A 175 23.19 18.07 -58.77
C ALA A 175 23.92 18.83 -57.65
N LYS A 176 23.89 18.27 -56.44
CA LYS A 176 24.54 18.86 -55.28
C LYS A 176 26.05 18.91 -55.55
N ASN A 177 26.58 20.08 -55.93
CA ASN A 177 28.02 20.30 -55.96
C ASN A 177 28.48 20.40 -54.49
N ILE A 178 29.12 19.32 -54.01
CA ILE A 178 29.75 19.24 -52.68
C ILE A 178 31.13 19.89 -52.77
#